data_AF-A0A7S0JT91-F1
#
_entry.id   AF-A0A7S0JT91-F1
#
_cell.length_a   1.000
_cell.length_b   1.000
_cell.length_c   1.000
_cell.angle_alpha   90.00
_cell.angle_beta   90.00
_cell.angle_gamma   90.00
#
_symmetry.space_group_name_H-M   'P 1'
#
loop_
_entity.id
_entity.type
_entity.pdbx_description
1 polymer ?
#
loop_
_entity_poly.entity_id
_entity_poly.type
_entity_poly.pdbx_seq_one_letter_code
_entity_poly.pdbx_strand_id
1 'polypeptide(L)'
;QAGGSSGDGPGSPRAASSSGSRSGNVPDVDDYEQELMRFRAVKAELSRVKAECNIGALSLRTGGITAQLEKHCDEWTIKYSSNVHVRARQDMEELADWMRKGLKKLSGPVESLSNLGEAMAQLTAVRDREASIDADMAPIDRLYGMLEAYLPDGFMDRDELDAKSLLRPTWKRLVARSDEVSTEISSTQMSFKRQLLHDVKALREDVVVFQTEYARTGPTVEGITPQEAMERLKAFEEEFNL
;
A
#
# COMPACT_ATOMS: atom_id res chain seq x y z
N GLN A 1 -64.80 41.60 5.33
CA GLN A 1 -65.08 40.44 6.20
C GLN A 1 -64.72 39.21 5.37
N ALA A 2 -63.51 38.67 5.50
CA ALA A 2 -63.02 37.80 6.58
C ALA A 2 -63.51 36.34 6.46
N GLY A 3 -62.55 35.42 6.30
CA GLY A 3 -62.64 33.97 6.49
C GLY A 3 -63.17 33.19 5.26
N GLY A 4 -62.54 32.15 4.73
CA GLY A 4 -61.44 31.30 5.19
C GLY A 4 -61.77 29.87 4.75
N SER A 5 -60.98 29.25 3.87
CA SER A 5 -60.98 27.80 3.71
C SER A 5 -59.63 27.33 3.18
N SER A 6 -59.01 26.53 4.03
CA SER A 6 -57.65 26.01 3.95
C SER A 6 -57.54 24.87 2.95
N GLY A 7 -56.43 24.85 2.20
CA GLY A 7 -56.01 23.75 1.35
C GLY A 7 -54.49 23.72 1.27
N ASP A 8 -53.85 23.55 2.43
CA ASP A 8 -52.40 23.39 2.56
C ASP A 8 -52.10 21.89 2.55
N GLY A 9 -51.55 21.41 1.43
CA GLY A 9 -51.09 20.04 1.26
C GLY A 9 -49.56 20.04 1.22
N PRO A 10 -48.87 19.53 2.26
CA PRO A 10 -47.42 19.54 2.27
C PRO A 10 -46.87 18.48 1.32
N GLY A 11 -46.05 18.93 0.37
CA GLY A 11 -45.14 18.08 -0.38
C GLY A 11 -44.27 17.27 0.57
N SER A 12 -44.38 15.94 0.48
CA SER A 12 -43.46 15.01 1.13
C SER A 12 -42.41 14.50 0.13
N PRO A 13 -41.17 14.30 0.60
CA PRO A 13 -39.99 14.23 -0.25
C PRO A 13 -39.76 12.85 -0.88
N ARG A 14 -39.01 12.87 -1.99
CA ARG A 14 -38.38 11.71 -2.64
C ARG A 14 -37.89 10.69 -1.60
N ALA A 15 -38.43 9.47 -1.67
CA ALA A 15 -37.82 8.30 -1.08
C ALA A 15 -36.41 8.15 -1.65
N ALA A 16 -35.39 8.46 -0.85
CA ALA A 16 -34.02 8.08 -1.11
C ALA A 16 -33.96 6.56 -1.02
N SER A 17 -33.92 5.90 -2.17
CA SER A 17 -33.63 4.48 -2.29
C SER A 17 -32.18 4.27 -1.86
N SER A 18 -31.96 3.88 -0.61
CA SER A 18 -30.67 3.37 -0.15
C SER A 18 -30.46 1.97 -0.75
N SER A 19 -29.94 1.92 -1.97
CA SER A 19 -29.38 0.70 -2.55
C SER A 19 -28.05 0.40 -1.86
N GLY A 20 -28.12 -0.29 -0.72
CA GLY A 20 -26.94 -0.91 -0.10
C GLY A 20 -26.54 -2.14 -0.91
N SER A 21 -25.73 -1.94 -1.94
CA SER A 21 -25.03 -3.03 -2.62
C SER A 21 -24.08 -3.71 -1.63
N ARG A 22 -24.47 -4.89 -1.13
CA ARG A 22 -23.55 -5.86 -0.52
C ARG A 22 -22.71 -6.52 -1.62
N SER A 23 -21.83 -5.74 -2.22
CA SER A 23 -20.61 -6.22 -2.85
C SER A 23 -19.53 -6.25 -1.77
N GLY A 24 -18.60 -7.20 -1.81
CA GLY A 24 -17.48 -7.30 -0.87
C GLY A 24 -16.59 -6.07 -0.93
N ASN A 25 -17.02 -4.99 -0.28
CA ASN A 25 -16.40 -3.68 -0.29
C ASN A 25 -15.36 -3.68 0.83
N VAL A 26 -14.10 -3.43 0.46
CA VAL A 26 -13.08 -3.05 1.43
C VAL A 26 -13.59 -1.77 2.10
N PRO A 27 -13.88 -1.78 3.42
CA PRO A 27 -14.45 -0.60 4.09
C PRO A 27 -13.48 0.57 4.00
N ASP A 28 -14.00 1.76 3.73
CA ASP A 28 -13.21 2.99 3.78
C ASP A 28 -13.06 3.49 5.22
N VAL A 29 -12.13 4.41 5.46
CA VAL A 29 -11.91 5.06 6.76
C VAL A 29 -13.22 5.64 7.31
N ASP A 30 -14.04 6.24 6.46
CA ASP A 30 -15.35 6.81 6.83
C ASP A 30 -16.36 5.73 7.28
N ASP A 31 -16.29 4.51 6.72
CA ASP A 31 -17.16 3.39 7.12
C ASP A 31 -16.79 2.91 8.54
N TYR A 32 -15.48 2.86 8.84
CA TYR A 32 -14.98 2.50 10.17
C TYR A 32 -15.40 3.52 11.22
N GLU A 33 -15.29 4.81 10.90
CA GLU A 33 -15.69 5.90 11.79
C GLU A 33 -17.20 5.84 12.08
N GLN A 34 -18.03 5.62 11.06
CA GLN A 34 -19.48 5.51 11.20
C GLN A 34 -19.90 4.35 12.11
N GLU A 35 -19.31 3.16 11.95
CA GLU A 35 -19.67 2.01 12.78
C GLU A 35 -19.22 2.21 14.24
N LEU A 36 -18.07 2.84 14.47
CA LEU A 36 -17.62 3.23 15.80
C LEU A 36 -18.53 4.29 16.45
N MET A 37 -19.02 5.27 15.68
CA MET A 37 -20.03 6.22 16.16
C MET A 37 -21.34 5.51 16.52
N ARG A 38 -21.75 4.50 15.73
CA ARG A 38 -22.94 3.70 16.03
C ARG A 38 -22.82 2.95 17.35
N PHE A 39 -21.68 2.34 17.67
CA PHE A 39 -21.48 1.71 18.98
C PHE A 39 -21.62 2.71 20.14
N ARG A 40 -21.05 3.92 19.98
CA ARG A 40 -21.23 5.00 20.96
C ARG A 40 -22.69 5.42 21.11
N ALA A 41 -23.43 5.55 20.01
CA ALA A 41 -24.84 5.92 20.04
C ALA A 41 -25.70 4.87 20.75
N VAL A 42 -25.46 3.58 20.47
CA VAL A 42 -26.14 2.46 21.14
C VAL A 42 -25.82 2.46 22.63
N LYS A 43 -24.55 2.65 23.01
CA LYS A 43 -24.16 2.76 24.42
C LYS A 43 -24.87 3.91 25.13
N ALA A 44 -24.93 5.09 24.50
CA ALA A 44 -25.62 6.25 25.06
C ALA A 44 -27.14 6.02 25.23
N GLU A 45 -27.76 5.26 24.31
CA GLU A 45 -29.16 4.85 24.45
C GLU A 45 -29.37 3.89 25.63
N LEU A 46 -28.47 2.92 25.81
CA LEU A 46 -28.51 1.97 26.93
C LEU A 46 -28.40 2.69 28.28
N SER A 47 -27.49 3.66 28.40
CA SER A 47 -27.32 4.44 29.64
C SER A 47 -28.54 5.33 29.96
N ARG A 48 -29.43 5.60 28.99
CA ARG A 48 -30.68 6.35 29.20
C ARG A 48 -31.81 5.46 29.74
N VAL A 49 -31.70 4.13 29.62
CA VAL A 49 -32.72 3.20 30.12
C VAL A 49 -32.71 3.20 31.65
N LYS A 50 -33.87 3.46 32.28
CA LYS A 50 -33.99 3.41 33.75
C LYS A 50 -33.73 2.00 34.25
N ALA A 51 -32.89 1.87 35.27
CA ALA A 51 -32.53 0.58 35.89
C ALA A 51 -33.71 -0.15 36.55
N GLU A 52 -34.75 0.58 36.92
CA GLU A 52 -35.99 0.04 37.47
C GLU A 52 -37.20 0.72 36.82
N CYS A 53 -38.17 -0.09 36.39
CA CYS A 53 -39.42 0.37 35.79
C CYS A 53 -40.59 -0.31 36.50
N ASN A 54 -41.46 0.48 37.14
CA ASN A 54 -42.68 -0.05 37.74
C ASN A 54 -43.80 -0.11 36.71
N ILE A 55 -44.40 -1.30 36.55
CA ILE A 55 -45.51 -1.58 35.65
C ILE A 55 -46.67 -2.10 36.51
N GLY A 56 -47.57 -1.18 36.92
CA GLY A 56 -48.69 -1.51 37.81
C GLY A 56 -48.20 -2.03 39.17
N ALA A 57 -48.53 -3.28 39.50
CA ALA A 57 -48.10 -3.96 40.73
C ALA A 57 -46.75 -4.71 40.61
N LEU A 58 -46.07 -4.61 39.46
CA LEU A 58 -44.79 -5.28 39.19
C LEU A 58 -43.65 -4.25 39.07
N SER A 59 -42.45 -4.63 39.51
CA SER A 59 -41.22 -3.84 39.32
C SER A 59 -40.23 -4.63 38.49
N LEU A 60 -39.86 -4.10 37.33
CA LEU A 60 -38.89 -4.69 36.42
C LEU A 60 -37.52 -4.05 36.67
N ARG A 61 -36.53 -4.87 37.06
CA ARG A 61 -35.13 -4.46 37.20
C ARG A 61 -34.38 -4.76 35.91
N THR A 62 -34.06 -3.73 35.15
CA THR A 62 -33.30 -3.78 33.89
C THR A 62 -31.82 -3.46 34.09
N GLY A 63 -31.42 -2.94 35.25
CA GLY A 63 -30.02 -2.52 35.51
C GLY A 63 -28.97 -3.61 35.23
N GLY A 64 -29.28 -4.88 35.51
CA GLY A 64 -28.37 -5.99 35.24
C GLY A 64 -28.18 -6.26 33.74
N ILE A 65 -29.25 -6.18 32.94
CA ILE A 65 -29.16 -6.41 31.49
C ILE A 65 -28.55 -5.20 30.76
N THR A 66 -28.85 -3.97 31.20
CA THR A 66 -28.24 -2.76 30.63
C THR A 66 -26.73 -2.73 30.88
N ALA A 67 -26.28 -3.08 32.09
CA ALA A 67 -24.85 -3.16 32.41
C ALA A 67 -24.12 -4.23 31.56
N GLN A 68 -24.74 -5.40 31.32
CA GLN A 68 -24.16 -6.42 30.44
C GLN A 68 -24.07 -5.95 28.99
N LEU A 69 -25.10 -5.27 28.48
CA LEU A 69 -25.10 -4.73 27.11
C LEU A 69 -24.07 -3.60 26.95
N GLU A 70 -23.92 -2.72 27.94
CA GLU A 70 -22.87 -1.69 27.94
C GLU A 70 -21.48 -2.31 27.90
N LYS A 71 -21.24 -3.34 28.72
CA LYS A 71 -19.97 -4.09 28.70
C LYS A 71 -19.69 -4.71 27.34
N HIS A 72 -20.70 -5.31 26.70
CA HIS A 72 -20.54 -5.84 25.35
C HIS A 72 -20.27 -4.73 24.32
N CYS A 73 -20.90 -3.55 24.44
CA CYS A 73 -20.58 -2.43 23.56
C CYS A 73 -19.10 -2.01 23.67
N ASP A 74 -18.54 -2.03 24.89
CA ASP A 74 -17.13 -1.72 25.11
C ASP A 74 -16.20 -2.80 24.55
N GLU A 75 -16.52 -4.08 24.80
CA GLU A 75 -15.79 -5.22 24.23
C GLU A 75 -15.77 -5.17 22.69
N TRP A 76 -16.90 -4.85 22.06
CA TRP A 76 -17.02 -4.74 20.62
C TRP A 76 -16.30 -3.50 20.06
N THR A 77 -16.37 -2.37 20.76
CA THR A 77 -15.64 -1.15 20.38
C THR A 77 -14.14 -1.42 20.37
N ILE A 78 -13.60 -2.02 21.44
CA ILE A 78 -12.17 -2.37 21.54
C ILE A 78 -11.79 -3.38 20.45
N LYS A 79 -12.58 -4.44 20.26
CA LYS A 79 -12.28 -5.47 19.26
C LYS A 79 -12.31 -4.89 17.84
N TYR A 80 -13.27 -4.02 17.54
CA TYR A 80 -13.38 -3.36 16.24
C TYR A 80 -12.20 -2.41 16.02
N SER A 81 -11.91 -1.53 16.97
CA SER A 81 -10.75 -0.63 16.91
C SER A 81 -9.43 -1.40 16.79
N SER A 82 -9.27 -2.54 17.45
CA SER A 82 -8.07 -3.37 17.32
C SER A 82 -7.91 -3.94 15.91
N ASN A 83 -9.00 -4.36 15.26
CA ASN A 83 -8.92 -4.82 13.87
C ASN A 83 -8.56 -3.68 12.92
N VAL A 84 -9.11 -2.49 13.16
CA VAL A 84 -8.77 -1.28 12.40
C VAL A 84 -7.30 -0.90 12.60
N HIS A 85 -6.79 -1.04 13.82
CA HIS A 85 -5.39 -0.80 14.17
C HIS A 85 -4.44 -1.72 13.39
N VAL A 86 -4.74 -3.02 13.30
CA VAL A 86 -3.94 -3.96 12.49
C VAL A 86 -3.85 -3.50 11.04
N ARG A 87 -4.97 -3.04 10.46
CA ARG A 87 -5.00 -2.54 9.08
C ARG A 87 -4.20 -1.23 8.93
N ALA A 88 -4.42 -0.27 9.83
CA ALA A 88 -3.70 1.00 9.81
C ALA A 88 -2.18 0.81 9.91
N ARG A 89 -1.75 -0.14 10.75
CA ARG A 89 -0.36 -0.53 10.90
C ARG A 89 0.20 -1.17 9.63
N GLN A 90 -0.55 -2.07 9.01
CA GLN A 90 -0.16 -2.68 7.75
C GLN A 90 0.02 -1.63 6.65
N ASP A 91 -0.95 -0.74 6.46
CA ASP A 91 -0.90 0.32 5.44
C ASP A 91 0.31 1.25 5.67
N MET A 92 0.59 1.58 6.94
CA MET A 92 1.77 2.36 7.34
C MET A 92 3.09 1.64 7.05
N GLU A 93 3.20 0.37 7.44
CA GLU A 93 4.40 -0.44 7.23
C GLU A 93 4.69 -0.66 5.74
N GLU A 94 3.66 -0.92 4.93
CA GLU A 94 3.78 -1.07 3.47
C GLU A 94 4.34 0.20 2.82
N LEU A 95 3.80 1.37 3.19
CA LEU A 95 4.27 2.65 2.68
C LEU A 95 5.72 2.94 3.14
N ALA A 96 6.01 2.68 4.41
CA ALA A 96 7.35 2.87 4.97
C ALA A 96 8.39 1.95 4.29
N ASP A 97 8.03 0.70 4.03
CA ASP A 97 8.86 -0.28 3.34
C ASP A 97 9.12 0.09 1.89
N TRP A 98 8.10 0.56 1.18
CA TRP A 98 8.26 1.04 -0.19
C TRP A 98 9.28 2.19 -0.23
N MET A 99 9.17 3.17 0.69
CA MET A 99 10.14 4.27 0.77
C MET A 99 11.55 3.79 1.13
N ARG A 100 11.70 2.88 2.10
CA ARG A 100 13.00 2.31 2.49
C ARG A 100 13.66 1.54 1.34
N LYS A 101 12.89 0.72 0.61
CA LYS A 101 13.35 -0.02 -0.56
C LYS A 101 13.76 0.95 -1.68
N GLY A 102 12.98 2.00 -1.92
CA GLY A 102 13.31 3.04 -2.88
C GLY A 102 14.62 3.75 -2.55
N LEU A 103 14.82 4.11 -1.29
CA LEU A 103 16.05 4.75 -0.83
C LEU A 103 17.24 3.81 -1.01
N LYS A 104 17.12 2.54 -0.63
CA LYS A 104 18.18 1.54 -0.80
C LYS A 104 18.60 1.39 -2.26
N LYS A 105 17.64 1.36 -3.20
CA LYS A 105 17.93 1.29 -4.64
C LYS A 105 18.68 2.53 -5.15
N LEU A 106 18.30 3.72 -4.69
CA LEU A 106 18.94 4.99 -5.08
C LEU A 106 20.26 5.28 -4.35
N SER A 107 20.55 4.58 -3.24
CA SER A 107 21.83 4.69 -2.53
C SER A 107 22.92 3.77 -3.08
N GLY A 108 22.58 2.82 -3.97
CA GLY A 108 23.55 1.93 -4.60
C GLY A 108 24.43 2.66 -5.63
N PRO A 109 25.69 2.22 -5.86
CA PRO A 109 26.56 2.82 -6.86
C PRO A 109 26.05 2.53 -8.28
N VAL A 110 25.98 3.58 -9.10
CA VAL A 110 25.58 3.51 -10.51
C VAL A 110 26.83 3.24 -11.37
N GLU A 111 27.35 2.02 -11.30
CA GLU A 111 28.55 1.62 -12.04
C GLU A 111 28.23 0.78 -13.29
N SER A 112 27.14 0.00 -13.25
CA SER A 112 26.71 -0.85 -14.36
C SER A 112 25.48 -0.30 -15.06
N LEU A 113 25.29 -0.68 -16.33
CA LEU A 113 24.08 -0.34 -17.09
C LEU A 113 22.81 -0.91 -16.44
N SER A 114 22.91 -2.07 -15.79
CA SER A 114 21.81 -2.67 -15.03
C SER A 114 21.42 -1.80 -13.83
N ASN A 115 22.40 -1.37 -13.03
CA ASN A 115 22.17 -0.51 -11.87
C ASN A 115 21.59 0.84 -12.30
N LEU A 116 22.05 1.38 -13.44
CA LEU A 116 21.49 2.59 -14.03
C LEU A 116 20.02 2.42 -14.41
N GLY A 117 19.67 1.29 -15.05
CA GLY A 117 18.28 0.97 -15.40
C GLY A 117 17.37 0.88 -14.17
N GLU A 118 17.82 0.19 -13.12
CA GLU A 118 17.09 0.09 -11.86
C GLU A 118 16.91 1.45 -11.17
N ALA A 119 17.96 2.27 -11.14
CA ALA A 119 17.90 3.61 -10.58
C ALA A 119 16.89 4.48 -11.36
N MET A 120 16.96 4.48 -12.69
CA MET A 120 16.03 5.24 -13.55
C MET A 120 14.56 4.79 -13.39
N ALA A 121 14.33 3.48 -13.27
CA ALA A 121 13.00 2.94 -12.99
C ALA A 121 12.49 3.41 -11.61
N GLN A 122 13.37 3.43 -10.60
CA GLN A 122 13.02 3.91 -9.27
C GLN A 122 12.75 5.42 -9.24
N LEU A 123 13.53 6.24 -9.97
CA LEU A 123 13.29 7.68 -10.12
C LEU A 123 11.92 7.95 -10.75
N THR A 124 11.54 7.17 -11.75
CA THR A 124 10.23 7.27 -12.40
C THR A 124 9.12 6.91 -11.41
N ALA A 125 9.27 5.81 -10.67
CA ALA A 125 8.30 5.40 -9.66
C ALA A 125 8.13 6.43 -8.53
N VAL A 126 9.21 7.14 -8.13
CA VAL A 126 9.13 8.23 -7.16
C VAL A 126 8.35 9.41 -7.72
N ARG A 127 8.63 9.83 -8.97
CA ARG A 127 7.91 10.94 -9.63
C ARG A 127 6.42 10.64 -9.81
N ASP A 128 6.08 9.43 -10.25
CA ASP A 128 4.67 9.04 -10.46
C ASP A 128 3.87 9.08 -9.15
N ARG A 129 4.53 8.72 -8.03
CA ARG A 129 3.91 8.70 -6.71
C ARG A 129 3.92 10.04 -5.99
N GLU A 130 4.68 11.02 -6.48
CA GLU A 130 4.82 12.35 -5.85
C GLU A 130 3.48 13.09 -5.74
N ALA A 131 2.60 12.92 -6.73
CA ALA A 131 1.27 13.53 -6.71
C ALA A 131 0.27 12.79 -5.81
N SER A 132 0.46 11.49 -5.55
CA SER A 132 -0.49 10.66 -4.78
C SER A 132 -0.06 10.41 -3.33
N ILE A 133 1.19 10.73 -2.96
CA ILE A 133 1.74 10.37 -1.65
C ILE A 133 0.96 10.99 -0.48
N ASP A 134 0.45 12.21 -0.62
CA ASP A 134 -0.38 12.83 0.41
C ASP A 134 -1.76 12.16 0.51
N ALA A 135 -2.31 11.69 -0.62
CA ALA A 135 -3.54 10.90 -0.64
C ALA A 135 -3.34 9.52 -0.01
N ASP A 136 -2.15 8.94 -0.10
CA ASP A 136 -1.78 7.67 0.56
C ASP A 136 -1.55 7.86 2.08
N MET A 137 -0.95 8.98 2.50
CA MET A 137 -0.67 9.26 3.92
C MET A 137 -1.91 9.72 4.70
N ALA A 138 -2.84 10.44 4.06
CA ALA A 138 -4.06 10.95 4.69
C ALA A 138 -4.92 9.88 5.40
N PRO A 139 -5.24 8.72 4.80
CA PRO A 139 -6.02 7.68 5.47
C PRO A 139 -5.27 7.09 6.68
N ILE A 140 -3.94 6.94 6.61
CA ILE A 140 -3.13 6.49 7.75
C ILE A 140 -3.26 7.51 8.89
N ASP A 141 -3.03 8.80 8.63
CA ASP A 141 -3.14 9.86 9.63
C ASP A 141 -4.53 9.88 10.30
N ARG A 142 -5.59 9.70 9.50
CA ARG A 142 -6.99 9.72 9.94
C ARG A 142 -7.37 8.47 10.74
N LEU A 143 -6.92 7.29 10.32
CA LEU A 143 -7.11 6.03 11.06
C LEU A 143 -6.44 6.10 12.42
N TYR A 144 -5.18 6.53 12.49
CA TYR A 144 -4.48 6.68 13.77
C TYR A 144 -5.14 7.74 14.68
N GLY A 145 -5.57 8.87 14.13
CA GLY A 145 -6.30 9.89 14.91
C GLY A 145 -7.64 9.36 15.45
N MET A 146 -8.34 8.54 14.68
CA MET A 146 -9.53 7.84 15.16
C MET A 146 -9.18 6.83 16.25
N LEU A 147 -8.14 6.02 16.09
CA LEU A 147 -7.72 5.03 17.08
C LEU A 147 -7.35 5.68 18.42
N GLU A 148 -6.67 6.83 18.41
CA GLU A 148 -6.39 7.64 19.61
C GLU A 148 -7.66 8.08 20.35
N ALA A 149 -8.77 8.30 19.62
CA ALA A 149 -10.02 8.74 20.23
C ALA A 149 -10.87 7.60 20.82
N TYR A 150 -10.63 6.34 20.45
CA TYR A 150 -11.47 5.19 20.82
C TYR A 150 -10.74 4.11 21.64
N LEU A 151 -9.41 4.02 21.53
CA LEU A 151 -8.62 3.06 22.31
C LEU A 151 -8.11 3.69 23.62
N PRO A 152 -7.92 2.89 24.68
CA PRO A 152 -7.30 3.36 25.91
C PRO A 152 -5.85 3.83 25.68
N ASP A 153 -5.41 4.75 26.54
CA ASP A 153 -4.01 5.20 26.57
C ASP A 153 -3.07 4.00 26.75
N GLY A 154 -2.00 3.96 25.93
CA GLY A 154 -1.00 2.89 25.96
C GLY A 154 -1.35 1.64 25.15
N PHE A 155 -2.45 1.64 24.38
CA PHE A 155 -2.75 0.56 23.44
C PHE A 155 -1.80 0.54 22.23
N MET A 156 -1.34 1.72 21.79
CA MET A 156 -0.39 1.85 20.68
C MET A 156 1.05 1.94 21.20
N ASP A 157 1.94 1.17 20.60
CA ASP A 157 3.36 1.16 20.94
C ASP A 157 4.01 2.49 20.57
N ARG A 158 4.93 2.97 21.42
CA ARG A 158 5.69 4.21 21.14
C ARG A 158 6.48 4.09 19.83
N ASP A 159 7.08 2.93 19.58
CA ASP A 159 7.87 2.68 18.37
C ASP A 159 7.01 2.77 17.10
N GLU A 160 5.73 2.41 17.19
CA GLU A 160 4.78 2.50 16.09
C GLU A 160 4.39 3.96 15.79
N LEU A 161 4.14 4.75 16.84
CA LEU A 161 3.88 6.18 16.70
C LEU A 161 5.10 6.94 16.17
N ASP A 162 6.30 6.56 16.61
CA ASP A 162 7.56 7.08 16.07
C ASP A 162 7.69 6.72 14.59
N ALA A 163 7.39 5.48 14.18
CA ALA A 163 7.42 5.07 12.78
C ALA A 163 6.44 5.87 11.91
N LYS A 164 5.21 6.11 12.38
CA LYS A 164 4.23 7.00 11.73
C LYS A 164 4.81 8.40 11.54
N SER A 165 5.39 8.98 12.60
CA SER A 165 5.97 10.33 12.55
C SER A 165 7.12 10.46 11.54
N LEU A 166 7.84 9.36 11.27
CA LEU A 166 8.96 9.30 10.35
C LEU A 166 8.55 9.12 8.87
N LEU A 167 7.27 8.88 8.56
CA LEU A 167 6.81 8.71 7.16
C LEU A 167 7.13 9.93 6.30
N ARG A 168 6.67 11.12 6.69
CA ARG A 168 6.91 12.37 5.94
C ARG A 168 8.40 12.73 5.84
N PRO A 169 9.20 12.67 6.93
CA PRO A 169 10.65 12.85 6.84
C PRO A 169 11.33 11.86 5.91
N THR A 170 10.90 10.60 5.90
CA THR A 170 11.48 9.56 5.03
C THR A 170 11.14 9.80 3.56
N TRP A 171 9.92 10.22 3.27
CA TRP A 171 9.53 10.66 1.92
C TRP A 171 10.38 11.82 1.43
N LYS A 172 10.54 12.88 2.24
CA LYS A 172 11.39 14.03 1.89
C LYS A 172 12.84 13.63 1.60
N ARG A 173 13.40 12.72 2.41
CA ARG A 173 14.75 12.17 2.16
C ARG A 173 14.82 11.40 0.85
N LEU A 174 13.79 10.62 0.53
CA LEU A 174 13.72 9.87 -0.74
C LEU A 174 13.68 10.81 -1.95
N VAL A 175 12.87 11.86 -1.90
CA VAL A 175 12.79 12.88 -2.97
C VAL A 175 14.14 13.59 -3.15
N ALA A 176 14.74 14.07 -2.05
CA ALA A 176 16.05 14.72 -2.11
C ALA A 176 17.13 13.79 -2.72
N ARG A 177 17.14 12.50 -2.32
CA ARG A 177 18.06 11.52 -2.89
C ARG A 177 17.78 11.25 -4.37
N SER A 178 16.51 11.23 -4.76
CA SER A 178 16.09 11.09 -6.16
C SER A 178 16.63 12.24 -7.03
N ASP A 179 16.58 13.47 -6.52
CA ASP A 179 17.11 14.64 -7.24
C ASP A 179 18.64 14.60 -7.39
N GLU A 180 19.36 14.19 -6.34
CA GLU A 180 20.82 13.97 -6.39
C GLU A 180 21.19 12.95 -7.46
N VAL A 181 20.57 11.76 -7.43
CA VAL A 181 20.84 10.67 -8.38
C VAL A 181 20.43 11.05 -9.80
N SER A 182 19.32 11.77 -9.97
CA SER A 182 18.91 12.29 -11.29
C SER A 182 19.97 13.23 -11.87
N THR A 183 20.61 14.05 -11.04
CA THR A 183 21.68 14.96 -11.45
C THR A 183 22.96 14.19 -11.81
N GLU A 184 23.34 13.21 -10.98
CA GLU A 184 24.48 12.33 -11.22
C GLU A 184 24.34 11.55 -12.55
N ILE A 185 23.18 10.94 -12.78
CA ILE A 185 22.87 10.24 -14.02
C ILE A 185 22.93 11.19 -15.21
N SER A 186 22.37 12.39 -15.10
CA SER A 186 22.40 13.37 -16.20
C SER A 186 23.83 13.74 -16.61
N SER A 187 24.76 13.79 -15.64
CA SER A 187 26.18 14.07 -15.92
C SER A 187 26.92 12.89 -16.57
N THR A 188 26.56 11.65 -16.21
CA THR A 188 27.23 10.41 -16.64
C THR A 188 26.54 9.74 -17.83
N GLN A 189 25.35 10.17 -18.24
CA GLN A 189 24.55 9.56 -19.31
C GLN A 189 25.33 9.41 -20.63
N MET A 190 26.17 10.39 -20.97
CA MET A 190 26.98 10.38 -22.18
C MET A 190 28.06 9.28 -22.18
N SER A 191 28.67 8.98 -21.03
CA SER A 191 29.67 7.91 -20.94
C SER A 191 29.00 6.54 -21.03
N PHE A 192 27.89 6.33 -20.34
CA PHE A 192 27.10 5.09 -20.44
C PHE A 192 26.61 4.83 -21.86
N LYS A 193 26.13 5.86 -22.56
CA LYS A 193 25.72 5.73 -23.97
C LYS A 193 26.90 5.31 -24.85
N ARG A 194 28.08 5.88 -24.62
CA ARG A 194 29.29 5.52 -25.38
C ARG A 194 29.72 4.07 -25.10
N GLN A 195 29.70 3.67 -23.83
CA GLN A 195 30.02 2.31 -23.40
C GLN A 195 29.05 1.30 -24.02
N LEU A 196 27.75 1.54 -23.94
CA LEU A 196 26.73 0.67 -24.55
C LEU A 196 26.93 0.53 -26.07
N LEU A 197 27.23 1.61 -26.78
CA LEU A 197 27.50 1.55 -28.23
C LEU A 197 28.78 0.77 -28.55
N HIS A 198 29.79 0.81 -27.68
CA HIS A 198 31.00 0.01 -27.82
C HIS A 198 30.69 -1.47 -27.57
N ASP A 199 29.99 -1.79 -26.48
CA ASP A 199 29.64 -3.16 -26.10
C ASP A 199 28.75 -3.84 -27.15
N VAL A 200 27.80 -3.12 -27.75
CA VAL A 200 26.98 -3.64 -28.86
C VAL A 200 27.81 -3.95 -30.10
N LYS A 201 28.85 -3.15 -30.39
CA LYS A 201 29.75 -3.43 -31.52
C LYS A 201 30.62 -4.65 -31.24
N ALA A 202 31.21 -4.72 -30.05
CA ALA A 202 31.99 -5.87 -29.61
C ALA A 202 31.15 -7.15 -29.67
N LEU A 203 29.93 -7.14 -29.10
CA LEU A 203 29.01 -8.27 -29.17
C LEU A 203 28.69 -8.68 -30.61
N ARG A 204 28.52 -7.73 -31.53
CA ARG A 204 28.28 -8.05 -32.94
C ARG A 204 29.49 -8.74 -33.58
N GLU A 205 30.69 -8.31 -33.25
CA GLU A 205 31.94 -8.94 -33.70
C GLU A 205 32.07 -10.35 -33.10
N ASP A 206 31.83 -10.49 -31.81
CA ASP A 206 31.86 -11.78 -31.09
C ASP A 206 30.86 -12.77 -31.68
N VAL A 207 29.64 -12.34 -32.01
CA VAL A 207 28.62 -13.18 -32.67
C VAL A 207 29.10 -13.64 -34.05
N VAL A 208 29.78 -12.78 -34.82
CA VAL A 208 30.33 -13.16 -36.13
C VAL A 208 31.47 -14.18 -35.94
N VAL A 209 32.39 -13.93 -35.00
CA VAL A 209 33.48 -14.85 -34.69
C VAL A 209 32.93 -16.20 -34.25
N PHE A 210 31.96 -16.21 -33.33
CA PHE A 210 31.28 -17.41 -32.85
C PHE A 210 30.63 -18.19 -34.00
N GLN A 211 29.90 -17.51 -34.90
CA GLN A 211 29.31 -18.16 -36.08
C GLN A 211 30.37 -18.77 -37.00
N THR A 212 31.49 -18.07 -37.24
CA THR A 212 32.58 -18.60 -38.07
C THR A 212 33.27 -19.80 -37.44
N GLU A 213 33.49 -19.78 -36.12
CA GLU A 213 34.14 -20.87 -35.39
C GLU A 213 33.20 -22.07 -35.26
N TYR A 214 31.90 -21.84 -35.04
CA TYR A 214 30.88 -22.89 -35.06
C TYR A 214 30.76 -23.56 -36.45
N ALA A 215 30.84 -22.77 -37.52
CA ALA A 215 30.81 -23.33 -38.88
C ALA A 215 32.08 -24.16 -39.22
N ARG A 216 33.24 -23.75 -38.69
CA ARG A 216 34.53 -24.40 -38.97
C ARG A 216 34.80 -25.62 -38.09
N THR A 217 34.42 -25.52 -36.82
CA THR A 217 34.89 -26.41 -35.75
C THR A 217 33.73 -26.97 -34.92
N GLY A 218 32.48 -26.66 -35.29
CA GLY A 218 31.29 -27.09 -34.58
C GLY A 218 30.92 -28.56 -34.76
N PRO A 219 29.81 -28.97 -34.13
CA PRO A 219 29.35 -30.36 -34.13
C PRO A 219 28.74 -30.83 -35.46
N THR A 220 28.59 -29.94 -36.44
CA THR A 220 28.01 -30.23 -37.77
C THR A 220 29.06 -30.45 -38.86
N VAL A 221 30.36 -30.39 -38.52
CA VAL A 221 31.46 -30.58 -39.47
C VAL A 221 31.53 -32.03 -39.94
N GLU A 222 31.69 -32.25 -41.25
CA GLU A 222 31.76 -33.58 -41.84
C GLU A 222 33.02 -34.35 -41.39
N GLY A 223 32.89 -35.64 -41.11
CA GLY A 223 34.01 -36.53 -40.78
C GLY A 223 34.31 -36.75 -39.29
N ILE A 224 33.42 -36.31 -38.39
CA ILE A 224 33.58 -36.46 -36.93
C ILE A 224 32.77 -37.63 -36.36
N THR A 225 33.21 -38.18 -35.23
CA THR A 225 32.48 -39.25 -34.53
C THR A 225 31.32 -38.67 -33.71
N PRO A 226 30.24 -39.46 -33.44
CA PRO A 226 29.11 -38.99 -32.63
C PRO A 226 29.50 -38.53 -31.22
N GLN A 227 30.51 -39.16 -30.60
CA GLN A 227 31.01 -38.72 -29.28
C GLN A 227 31.69 -37.35 -29.36
N GLU A 228 32.52 -37.14 -30.38
CA GLU A 228 33.27 -35.90 -30.57
C GLU A 228 32.36 -34.73 -30.97
N ALA A 229 31.30 -34.99 -31.73
CA ALA A 229 30.25 -34.01 -31.98
C ALA A 229 29.55 -33.58 -30.69
N MET A 230 29.29 -34.50 -29.76
CA MET A 230 28.62 -34.21 -28.50
C MET A 230 29.51 -33.42 -27.53
N GLU A 231 30.81 -33.68 -27.50
CA GLU A 231 31.79 -32.88 -26.73
C GLU A 231 31.90 -31.45 -27.27
N ARG A 232 31.97 -31.28 -28.60
CA ARG A 232 32.00 -29.95 -29.22
C ARG A 232 30.70 -29.18 -28.97
N LEU A 233 29.55 -29.84 -29.03
CA LEU A 233 28.27 -29.22 -28.71
C LEU A 233 28.26 -28.69 -27.27
N LYS A 234 28.72 -29.49 -26.30
CA LYS A 234 28.82 -29.05 -24.90
C LYS A 234 29.77 -27.86 -24.73
N ALA A 235 30.93 -27.89 -25.38
CA ALA A 235 31.88 -26.78 -25.31
C ALA A 235 31.27 -25.46 -25.83
N PHE A 236 30.55 -25.51 -26.96
CA PHE A 236 29.85 -24.32 -27.50
C PHE A 236 28.63 -23.91 -26.66
N GLU A 237 27.94 -24.85 -26.00
CA GLU A 237 26.89 -24.53 -25.03
C GLU A 237 27.44 -23.84 -23.77
N GLU A 238 28.61 -24.26 -23.28
CA GLU A 238 29.29 -23.61 -22.17
C GLU A 238 29.77 -22.20 -22.55
N GLU A 239 30.35 -22.03 -23.73
CA GLU A 239 30.81 -20.73 -24.25
C GLU A 239 29.66 -19.74 -24.49
N PHE A 240 28.49 -20.21 -24.95
CA PHE A 240 27.31 -19.35 -25.15
C PHE A 240 26.66 -18.87 -23.84
N ASN A 241 26.80 -19.64 -22.76
CA ASN A 241 26.18 -19.34 -21.46
C ASN A 241 27.08 -18.47 -20.54
N LEU A 242 28.31 -18.16 -20.96
CA LEU A 242 29.27 -17.27 -20.29
C LEU A 242 28.98 -15.80 -20.59
#